data_AF-A0A843IDS3-F1
#
_entry.id   AF-A0A843IDS3-F1
#
_cell.length_a   1.000
_cell.length_b   1.000
_cell.length_c   1.000
_cell.angle_alpha   90.00
_cell.angle_beta   90.00
_cell.angle_gamma   90.00
#
_symmetry.space_group_name_H-M   'P 1'
#
loop_
_entity.id
_entity.type
_entity.pdbx_description
1 polymer ?
#
loop_
_entity_poly.entity_id
_entity_poly.type
_entity_poly.pdbx_seq_one_letter_code
_entity_poly.pdbx_strand_id
1 'polypeptide(L)'
;MVTIKEIKSTIAVSIAAAFGFIIALIWKDVIVGAMQLAGLWQEGGFPDTMSLIIGIVVGLVITIISVVGIVYISKWGGVVQK
;
A
#
# COMPACT_ATOMS: atom_id res chain seq x y z
N MET A 1 -26.64 9.21 18.98
CA MET A 1 -25.55 10.20 19.10
C MET A 1 -24.26 9.48 18.77
N VAL A 2 -23.49 9.94 17.79
CA VAL A 2 -22.22 9.30 17.44
C VAL A 2 -21.24 9.55 18.58
N THR A 3 -20.64 8.48 19.09
CA THR A 3 -19.66 8.58 20.17
C THR A 3 -18.27 8.89 19.62
N ILE A 4 -17.43 9.55 20.41
CA ILE A 4 -16.03 9.85 20.05
C ILE A 4 -15.25 8.57 19.69
N LYS A 5 -15.61 7.44 20.30
CA LYS A 5 -15.02 6.12 20.01
C LYS A 5 -15.36 5.64 18.60
N GLU A 6 -16.61 5.77 18.16
CA GLU A 6 -17.04 5.42 16.81
C GLU A 6 -16.36 6.30 15.75
N ILE A 7 -16.23 7.62 16.03
CA ILE A 7 -15.51 8.54 15.14
C ILE A 7 -14.05 8.10 14.96
N LYS A 8 -13.36 7.78 16.06
CA LYS A 8 -11.96 7.31 16.02
C LYS A 8 -11.81 5.99 15.27
N SER A 9 -12.74 5.05 15.45
CA SER A 9 -12.74 3.77 14.74
C SER A 9 -12.91 3.96 13.24
N THR A 10 -13.91 4.75 12.82
CA THR A 10 -14.16 5.05 11.40
C THR A 10 -12.96 5.74 10.75
N ILE A 11 -12.32 6.69 11.45
CA ILE A 11 -11.09 7.35 10.98
C ILE A 11 -9.98 6.31 10.79
N ALA A 12 -9.76 5.42 11.77
CA ALA A 12 -8.73 4.40 11.67
C ALA A 12 -8.97 3.41 10.52
N VAL A 13 -10.22 3.02 10.27
CA VAL A 13 -10.59 2.16 9.13
C VAL A 13 -10.32 2.88 7.81
N SER A 14 -10.74 4.13 7.66
CA SER A 14 -10.49 4.92 6.45
C SER A 14 -8.99 5.12 6.18
N ILE A 15 -8.20 5.37 7.22
CA ILE A 15 -6.74 5.50 7.09
C ILE A 15 -6.11 4.15 6.72
N ALA A 16 -6.54 3.05 7.34
CA ALA A 16 -6.06 1.72 6.98
C ALA A 16 -6.36 1.37 5.52
N ALA A 17 -7.56 1.74 5.02
CA ALA A 17 -7.92 1.58 3.62
C ALA A 17 -7.03 2.41 2.70
N ALA A 18 -6.69 3.65 3.07
CA ALA A 18 -5.79 4.49 2.29
C ALA A 18 -4.37 3.89 2.18
N PHE A 19 -3.82 3.35 3.28
CA PHE A 19 -2.54 2.63 3.24
C PHE A 19 -2.62 1.35 2.39
N GLY A 20 -3.72 0.60 2.48
CA GLY A 20 -3.98 -0.55 1.61
C GLY A 20 -4.01 -0.17 0.13
N PHE A 21 -4.60 0.98 -0.21
CA PHE A 21 -4.65 1.49 -1.57
C PHE A 21 -3.26 1.90 -2.10
N ILE A 22 -2.43 2.54 -1.26
CA ILE A 22 -1.04 2.87 -1.62
C ILE A 22 -0.24 1.62 -1.99
N ILE A 23 -0.38 0.55 -1.19
CA ILE A 23 0.26 -0.75 -1.48
C ILE A 23 -0.20 -1.25 -2.85
N ALA A 24 -1.51 -1.23 -3.11
CA ALA A 24 -2.06 -1.70 -4.39
C ALA A 24 -1.51 -0.91 -5.60
N LEU A 25 -1.38 0.42 -5.48
CA LEU A 25 -0.85 1.26 -6.56
C LEU A 25 0.63 0.97 -6.85
N ILE A 26 1.45 0.82 -5.82
CA ILE A 26 2.88 0.53 -6.00
C ILE A 26 3.07 -0.82 -6.70
N TRP A 27 2.34 -1.84 -6.27
CA TRP A 27 2.44 -3.16 -6.89
C TRP A 27 1.86 -3.18 -8.31
N LYS A 28 0.84 -2.38 -8.60
CA LYS A 28 0.38 -2.17 -9.98
C LYS A 28 1.53 -1.67 -10.86
N ASP A 29 2.27 -0.66 -10.42
CA ASP A 29 3.36 -0.09 -11.22
C ASP A 29 4.52 -1.09 -11.43
N VAL A 30 4.83 -1.90 -10.41
CA VAL A 30 5.79 -3.01 -10.53
C VAL A 30 5.32 -4.07 -11.53
N ILE A 31 4.04 -4.44 -11.50
CA ILE A 31 3.46 -5.40 -12.45
C ILE A 31 3.48 -4.86 -13.87
N VAL A 32 3.10 -3.59 -14.07
CA VAL A 32 3.15 -2.94 -15.39
C VAL A 32 4.59 -2.92 -15.92
N GLY A 33 5.56 -2.59 -15.07
CA GLY A 33 6.99 -2.67 -15.43
C GLY A 33 7.44 -4.09 -15.80
N ALA A 34 6.96 -5.11 -15.11
CA ALA A 34 7.25 -6.51 -15.43
C ALA A 34 6.65 -6.93 -16.78
N MET A 35 5.40 -6.54 -17.04
CA MET A 35 4.71 -6.82 -18.29
C MET A 35 5.38 -6.12 -19.47
N GLN A 36 5.91 -4.91 -19.27
CA GLN A 36 6.67 -4.20 -20.30
C GLN A 36 7.96 -4.94 -20.66
N LEU A 37 8.73 -5.40 -19.67
CA LEU A 37 9.96 -6.17 -19.90
C LEU A 37 9.70 -7.54 -20.52
N ALA A 38 8.52 -8.14 -20.27
CA ALA A 38 8.09 -9.37 -20.90
C ALA A 38 7.58 -9.18 -22.34
N GLY A 39 7.57 -7.94 -22.87
CA GLY A 39 7.04 -7.63 -24.21
C GLY A 39 5.52 -7.73 -24.33
N LEU A 40 4.81 -7.86 -23.21
CA LEU A 40 3.35 -8.00 -23.14
C LEU A 40 2.63 -6.65 -22.97
N TRP A 41 3.40 -5.55 -22.87
CA TRP A 41 2.87 -4.21 -22.63
C TRP A 41 3.78 -3.15 -23.26
N GLN A 42 3.18 -2.11 -23.87
CA GLN A 42 3.91 -1.12 -24.66
C GLN A 42 3.91 0.30 -24.07
N GLU A 43 3.04 0.59 -23.09
CA GLU A 43 2.88 1.93 -22.51
C GLU A 43 3.10 1.95 -21.00
N GLY A 44 4.08 2.73 -20.55
CA GLY A 44 4.45 2.85 -19.15
C GLY A 44 5.22 1.64 -18.60
N GLY A 45 5.97 1.87 -17.53
CA GLY A 45 6.79 0.85 -16.86
C GLY A 45 8.27 1.23 -16.76
N PHE A 46 9.08 0.26 -16.34
CA PHE A 46 10.52 0.41 -16.17
C PHE A 46 11.26 -0.03 -17.43
N PRO A 47 12.18 0.79 -17.99
CA PRO A 47 12.88 0.46 -19.24
C PRO A 47 13.88 -0.68 -19.09
N ASP A 48 14.35 -0.94 -17.87
CA ASP A 48 15.42 -1.89 -17.58
C ASP A 48 15.04 -2.87 -16.47
N THR A 49 15.55 -4.11 -16.57
CA THR A 49 15.42 -5.13 -15.53
C THR A 49 15.95 -4.64 -14.17
N MET A 50 17.00 -3.81 -14.18
CA MET A 50 17.56 -3.22 -12.96
C MET A 50 16.57 -2.26 -12.28
N SER A 51 15.87 -1.44 -13.05
CA SER A 51 14.86 -0.50 -12.55
C SER A 51 13.65 -1.23 -11.97
N LEU A 52 13.28 -2.38 -12.55
CA LEU A 52 12.25 -3.25 -11.97
C LEU A 52 12.68 -3.84 -10.63
N ILE A 53 13.92 -4.34 -10.52
CA ILE A 53 14.45 -4.90 -9.26
C ILE A 53 14.43 -3.84 -8.16
N ILE A 54 14.87 -2.61 -8.48
CA ILE A 54 14.82 -1.48 -7.55
C ILE A 54 13.37 -1.16 -7.16
N GLY A 55 12.45 -1.16 -8.12
CA GLY A 55 11.01 -0.96 -7.89
C GLY A 55 10.42 -1.99 -6.92
N ILE A 56 10.79 -3.28 -7.06
CA ILE A 56 10.38 -4.34 -6.13
C ILE A 56 10.92 -4.09 -4.72
N VAL A 57 12.21 -3.75 -4.59
CA VAL A 57 12.82 -3.51 -3.27
C VAL A 57 12.17 -2.31 -2.58
N VAL A 58 11.98 -1.20 -3.30
CA VAL A 58 11.29 -0.01 -2.78
C VAL A 58 9.85 -0.34 -2.42
N GLY A 59 9.15 -1.10 -3.26
CA GLY A 59 7.77 -1.52 -3.00
C GLY A 59 7.64 -2.39 -1.74
N LEU A 60 8.60 -3.28 -1.49
CA LEU A 60 8.68 -4.05 -0.25
C LEU A 60 8.88 -3.14 0.97
N VAL A 61 9.81 -2.18 0.90
CA VAL A 61 10.06 -1.23 2.00
C VAL A 61 8.81 -0.40 2.31
N ILE A 62 8.14 0.14 1.28
CA ILE A 62 6.91 0.92 1.47
C ILE A 62 5.79 0.04 2.01
N THR A 63 5.70 -1.22 1.58
CA THR A 63 4.72 -2.18 2.12
C THR A 63 4.94 -2.38 3.62
N ILE A 64 6.19 -2.58 4.06
CA ILE A 64 6.52 -2.73 5.49
C ILE A 64 6.10 -1.48 6.27
N ILE A 65 6.46 -0.29 5.78
CA ILE A 65 6.12 0.99 6.44
C ILE A 65 4.60 1.16 6.53
N SER A 66 3.89 0.85 5.44
CA SER A 66 2.43 0.99 5.36
C SER A 66 1.73 0.00 6.30
N VAL A 67 2.19 -1.24 6.38
CA VAL A 67 1.67 -2.25 7.31
C VAL A 67 1.92 -1.83 8.75
N VAL A 68 3.11 -1.33 9.08
CA VAL A 68 3.41 -0.80 10.42
C VAL A 68 2.48 0.37 10.75
N GLY A 69 2.28 1.30 9.81
CA GLY A 69 1.36 2.43 9.95
C GLY A 69 -0.08 1.98 10.21
N ILE A 70 -0.58 1.01 9.43
CA ILE A 70 -1.90 0.40 9.63
C ILE A 70 -1.99 -0.18 11.05
N VAL A 71 -1.02 -0.98 11.48
CA VAL A 71 -1.05 -1.61 12.81
C VAL A 71 -1.09 -0.58 13.93
N TYR A 72 -0.29 0.49 13.86
CA TYR A 72 -0.30 1.54 14.89
C TYR A 72 -1.62 2.30 14.91
N ILE A 73 -2.17 2.66 13.75
CA ILE A 73 -3.42 3.43 13.67
C ILE A 73 -4.63 2.56 14.03
N SER A 74 -4.66 1.29 13.62
CA SER A 74 -5.71 0.34 14.01
C SER A 74 -5.73 0.06 15.51
N LYS A 75 -4.56 0.05 16.17
CA LYS A 75 -4.47 0.00 17.64
C LYS A 75 -5.00 1.27 18.30
N TRP A 76 -4.65 2.45 17.80
CA TRP A 76 -5.13 3.74 18.33
C TRP A 76 -6.65 3.94 18.14
N GLY A 77 -7.18 3.54 16.98
CA GLY A 77 -8.61 3.63 16.67
C GLY A 77 -9.49 2.66 17.46
N GLY A 78 -8.90 1.78 18.27
CA GLY A 78 -9.64 0.75 19.00
C GLY A 78 -10.26 -0.31 18.08
N VAL A 79 -9.77 -0.45 16.85
CA VAL A 79 -10.20 -1.50 15.90
C VAL A 79 -9.68 -2.86 16.35
N VAL A 80 -8.54 -2.88 17.05
CA VAL A 80 -7.97 -4.06 17.73
C VAL A 80 -8.44 -4.07 19.19
N GLN A 81 -9.70 -4.38 19.46
CA GLN A 81 -10.11 -4.84 20.79
C GLN A 81 -10.00 -6.37 20.79
N LYS A 82 -9.03 -6.90 21.54
CA LYS A 82 -9.09 -8.27 22.07
C LYS A 82 -9.99 -8.27 23.30
#